data_AF-M5FF71-F1
#
_entry.id   AF-M5FF71-F1
#
_cell.length_a   1.000
_cell.length_b   1.000
_cell.length_c   1.000
_cell.angle_alpha   90.00
_cell.angle_beta   90.00
_cell.angle_gamma   90.00
#
_symmetry.space_group_name_H-M   'P 1'
#
loop_
_entity.id
_entity.type
_entity.pdbx_description
1 polymer ?
#
loop_
_entity_poly.entity_id
_entity_poly.type
_entity_poly.pdbx_seq_one_letter_code
_entity_poly.pdbx_strand_id
1 'polypeptide(L)'
;MQWGADGSPDPESAWAVAQEVGLDIAKAKQDAVTPEVDAVLAQDVADVKAVGITGTPTFFVNGKLLPSFGRKQLEDLVKAEVAASK
;
A
#
# COMPACT_ATOMS: atom_id res chain seq x y z
N MET A 1 -6.01 10.50 14.50
CA MET A 1 -5.35 10.45 13.18
C MET A 1 -6.41 10.67 12.12
N GLN A 2 -6.30 11.75 11.34
CA GLN A 2 -7.11 11.88 10.13
C GLN A 2 -6.39 11.13 9.01
N TRP A 3 -7.14 10.41 8.20
CA TRP A 3 -6.61 9.86 6.96
C TRP A 3 -6.57 10.97 5.91
N GLY A 4 -5.47 11.12 5.16
CA GLY A 4 -5.34 12.08 4.04
C GLY A 4 -6.13 11.67 2.79
N ALA A 5 -7.26 10.98 2.96
CA ALA A 5 -8.09 10.44 1.89
C ALA A 5 -8.86 11.53 1.10
N ASP A 6 -8.81 12.77 1.55
CA ASP A 6 -9.40 13.94 0.89
C ASP A 6 -8.51 14.51 -0.24
N GLY A 7 -7.38 13.85 -0.54
CA GLY A 7 -6.43 14.29 -1.57
C GLY A 7 -5.50 15.40 -1.13
N SER A 8 -5.51 15.76 0.16
CA SER A 8 -4.62 16.75 0.78
C SER A 8 -3.68 16.06 1.76
N PRO A 9 -2.63 15.37 1.28
CA PRO A 9 -1.67 14.70 2.16
C PRO A 9 -0.99 15.73 3.07
N ASP A 10 -0.80 15.37 4.33
CA ASP A 10 -0.04 16.13 5.33
C ASP A 10 1.23 15.33 5.71
N PRO A 11 2.37 15.58 5.04
CA PRO A 11 3.62 14.89 5.33
C PRO A 11 4.10 15.08 6.77
N GLU A 12 3.82 16.22 7.40
CA GLU A 12 4.31 16.49 8.76
C GLU A 12 3.59 15.62 9.79
N SER A 13 2.29 15.35 9.59
CA SER A 13 1.57 14.37 10.42
C SER A 13 2.16 12.96 10.29
N ALA A 14 2.60 12.56 9.09
CA ALA A 14 3.23 11.27 8.87
C ALA A 14 4.58 11.17 9.57
N TRP A 15 5.40 12.23 9.53
CA TRP A 15 6.67 12.28 10.26
C TRP A 15 6.48 12.22 11.77
N ALA A 16 5.48 12.89 12.32
CA ALA A 16 5.18 12.84 13.76
C ALA A 16 4.82 11.40 14.20
N VAL A 17 3.93 10.72 13.46
CA VAL A 17 3.57 9.32 13.75
C VAL A 17 4.77 8.39 13.61
N ALA A 18 5.62 8.59 12.59
CA ALA A 18 6.82 7.80 12.41
C ALA A 18 7.81 7.97 13.58
N GLN A 19 7.91 9.18 14.13
CA GLN A 19 8.76 9.46 15.29
C GLN A 19 8.25 8.78 16.55
N GLU A 20 6.93 8.73 16.76
CA GLU A 20 6.29 8.06 17.91
C GLU A 20 6.62 6.56 17.96
N VAL A 21 6.83 5.93 16.80
CA VAL A 21 7.23 4.51 16.70
C VAL A 21 8.76 4.30 16.68
N GLY A 22 9.54 5.36 16.93
CA GLY A 22 10.99 5.29 17.11
C GLY A 22 11.83 5.44 15.84
N LEU A 23 11.25 5.92 14.73
CA LEU A 23 12.02 6.20 13.52
C LEU A 23 12.95 7.40 13.71
N ASP A 24 14.20 7.30 13.25
CA ASP A 24 15.10 8.44 13.13
C ASP A 24 14.64 9.31 11.95
N ILE A 25 13.97 10.42 12.25
CA ILE A 25 13.38 11.32 11.25
C ILE A 25 14.44 12.04 10.42
N ALA A 26 15.60 12.37 11.00
CA ALA A 26 16.65 13.06 10.26
C ALA A 26 17.20 12.15 9.18
N LYS A 27 17.50 10.90 9.54
CA LYS A 27 17.92 9.88 8.58
C LYS A 27 16.81 9.54 7.59
N ALA A 28 15.58 9.35 8.04
CA ALA A 28 14.46 9.00 7.17
C ALA A 28 14.20 10.07 6.09
N LYS A 29 14.29 11.36 6.44
CA LYS A 29 14.16 12.46 5.46
C LYS A 29 15.30 12.47 4.43
N GLN A 30 16.52 12.06 4.82
CA GLN A 30 17.64 11.89 3.90
C GLN A 30 17.42 10.69 2.98
N ASP A 31 17.05 9.55 3.55
CA ASP A 31 16.81 8.31 2.81
C ASP A 31 15.64 8.47 1.82
N ALA A 32 14.57 9.19 2.19
CA ALA A 32 13.37 9.39 1.39
C ALA A 32 13.58 10.11 0.04
N VAL A 33 14.70 10.81 -0.14
CA VAL A 33 15.03 11.54 -1.38
C VAL A 33 16.19 10.89 -2.15
N THR A 34 16.54 9.65 -1.79
CA THR A 34 17.60 8.91 -2.46
C THR A 34 17.12 8.31 -3.79
N PRO A 35 18.01 8.16 -4.79
CA PRO A 35 17.68 7.49 -6.05
C PRO A 35 17.15 6.07 -5.87
N GLU A 36 17.57 5.38 -4.80
CA GLU A 36 17.11 4.04 -4.47
C GLU A 36 15.62 4.02 -4.11
N VAL A 37 15.14 5.00 -3.35
CA VAL A 37 13.70 5.14 -3.04
C VAL A 37 12.90 5.48 -4.29
N ASP A 38 13.41 6.40 -5.13
CA ASP A 38 12.77 6.73 -6.41
C ASP A 38 12.68 5.50 -7.34
N ALA A 39 13.70 4.66 -7.37
CA ALA A 39 13.71 3.43 -8.16
C ALA A 39 12.66 2.42 -7.69
N VAL A 40 12.49 2.26 -6.36
CA VAL A 40 11.44 1.41 -5.79
C VAL A 40 10.05 1.94 -6.18
N LEU A 41 9.81 3.24 -6.04
CA LEU A 41 8.53 3.85 -6.43
C LEU A 41 8.24 3.70 -7.93
N ALA A 42 9.26 3.86 -8.78
CA ALA A 42 9.12 3.67 -10.22
C ALA A 42 8.78 2.21 -10.57
N GLN A 43 9.39 1.24 -9.89
CA GLN A 43 9.10 -0.18 -10.07
C GLN A 43 7.67 -0.50 -9.62
N ASP A 44 7.24 -0.03 -8.45
CA ASP A 44 5.87 -0.23 -7.96
C ASP A 44 4.83 0.30 -8.97
N VAL A 45 5.07 1.49 -9.53
CA VAL A 45 4.21 2.08 -10.56
C VAL A 45 4.20 1.24 -11.84
N ALA A 46 5.34 0.66 -12.24
CA ALA A 46 5.42 -0.21 -13.41
C ALA A 46 4.66 -1.52 -13.17
N ASP A 47 4.78 -2.11 -12.00
CA ASP A 47 4.15 -3.38 -11.63
C ASP A 47 2.62 -3.24 -11.62
N VAL A 48 2.07 -2.21 -10.99
CA VAL A 48 0.61 -1.98 -10.95
C VAL A 48 0.04 -1.72 -12.35
N LYS A 49 0.80 -1.06 -13.23
CA LYS A 49 0.42 -0.87 -14.64
C LYS A 49 0.45 -2.17 -15.42
N ALA A 50 1.46 -3.01 -15.21
CA ALA A 50 1.60 -4.29 -15.88
C ALA A 50 0.43 -5.24 -15.57
N VAL A 51 -0.12 -5.18 -14.35
CA VAL A 51 -1.30 -5.95 -13.94
C VAL A 51 -2.64 -5.24 -14.19
N GLY A 52 -2.62 -4.08 -14.85
CA GLY A 52 -3.84 -3.36 -15.27
C GLY A 52 -4.64 -2.72 -14.13
N ILE A 53 -4.02 -2.43 -12.99
CA ILE A 53 -4.69 -1.74 -11.88
C ILE A 53 -4.91 -0.28 -12.25
N THR A 54 -6.16 0.18 -12.18
CA THR A 54 -6.55 1.55 -12.53
C THR A 54 -6.91 2.42 -11.32
N GLY A 55 -6.84 1.87 -10.11
CA GLY A 55 -7.18 2.61 -8.90
C GLY A 55 -6.96 1.83 -7.61
N THR A 56 -6.99 2.55 -6.51
CA THR A 56 -6.84 2.03 -5.15
C THR A 56 -8.13 2.26 -4.36
N PRO A 57 -8.54 1.34 -3.46
CA PRO A 57 -7.87 0.09 -3.14
C PRO A 57 -8.13 -1.03 -4.18
N THR A 58 -7.12 -1.85 -4.44
CA THR A 58 -7.21 -3.11 -5.18
C THR A 58 -6.55 -4.22 -4.37
N PHE A 59 -7.18 -5.41 -4.28
CA PHE A 59 -6.70 -6.53 -3.49
C PHE A 59 -6.61 -7.81 -4.35
N PHE A 60 -5.62 -8.64 -4.04
CA PHE A 60 -5.49 -9.99 -4.58
C PHE A 60 -5.33 -11.00 -3.45
N VAL A 61 -5.85 -12.20 -3.63
CA VAL A 61 -5.61 -13.36 -2.76
C VAL A 61 -5.08 -14.48 -3.64
N ASN A 62 -3.84 -14.91 -3.40
CA ASN A 62 -3.15 -15.93 -4.21
C ASN A 62 -3.23 -15.66 -5.74
N GLY A 63 -3.07 -14.39 -6.14
CA GLY A 63 -3.14 -13.97 -7.54
C GLY A 63 -4.56 -13.76 -8.10
N LYS A 64 -5.61 -14.06 -7.34
CA LYS A 64 -7.00 -13.78 -7.74
C LYS A 64 -7.45 -12.41 -7.29
N LEU A 65 -7.94 -11.61 -8.24
CA LEU A 65 -8.46 -10.27 -7.99
C LEU A 65 -9.73 -10.33 -7.12
N LEU A 66 -9.84 -9.41 -6.16
CA LEU A 66 -11.06 -9.20 -5.39
C LEU A 66 -12.14 -8.56 -6.28
N PRO A 67 -13.28 -9.23 -6.57
CA PRO A 67 -14.24 -8.76 -7.56
C PRO A 67 -15.03 -7.51 -7.12
N SER A 68 -15.19 -7.30 -5.82
CA SER A 68 -15.75 -6.06 -5.27
C SER A 68 -15.14 -5.78 -3.90
N PHE A 69 -14.92 -4.50 -3.61
CA PHE A 69 -14.27 -4.08 -2.38
C PHE A 69 -15.18 -4.28 -1.17
N GLY A 70 -14.61 -4.83 -0.09
CA GLY A 70 -15.27 -4.94 1.21
C GLY A 70 -14.69 -6.07 2.05
N ARG A 71 -14.81 -5.94 3.38
CA ARG A 71 -14.27 -6.92 4.33
C ARG A 71 -14.81 -8.33 4.05
N LYS A 72 -16.13 -8.46 3.90
CA LYS A 72 -16.78 -9.75 3.65
C LYS A 72 -16.28 -10.40 2.35
N GLN A 73 -16.16 -9.61 1.30
CA GLN A 73 -15.66 -10.08 0.00
C GLN A 73 -14.24 -10.59 0.12
N LEU A 74 -13.37 -9.89 0.85
CA LEU A 74 -12.00 -10.33 1.10
C LEU A 74 -11.98 -11.62 1.91
N GLU A 75 -12.75 -11.71 3.00
CA GLU A 75 -12.86 -12.92 3.82
C GLU A 75 -13.36 -14.12 3.02
N ASP A 76 -14.38 -13.93 2.17
CA ASP A 76 -14.95 -14.99 1.34
C ASP A 76 -13.92 -15.50 0.32
N LEU A 77 -13.16 -14.60 -0.31
CA LEU A 77 -12.10 -14.96 -1.25
C LEU A 77 -10.93 -15.69 -0.56
N VAL A 78 -10.51 -15.24 0.64
CA VAL A 78 -9.50 -15.94 1.45
C VAL A 78 -9.96 -17.37 1.78
N LYS A 79 -11.21 -17.54 2.24
CA LYS A 79 -11.75 -18.87 2.55
C LYS A 79 -11.77 -19.78 1.33
N ALA A 80 -12.14 -19.25 0.16
CA ALA A 80 -12.15 -20.01 -1.08
C ALA A 80 -10.74 -20.48 -1.49
N GLU A 81 -9.75 -19.58 -1.44
CA GLU A 81 -8.37 -19.94 -1.82
C GLU A 81 -7.70 -20.90 -0.84
N VAL A 82 -7.99 -20.79 0.46
CA VAL A 82 -7.52 -21.76 1.47
C VAL A 82 -8.14 -23.14 1.23
N ALA A 83 -9.42 -23.21 0.88
CA ALA A 83 -10.09 -24.48 0.57
C ALA A 83 -9.55 -25.12 -0.71
N ALA A 84 -9.20 -24.32 -1.72
CA ALA A 84 -8.67 -24.78 -3.00
C ALA A 84 -7.19 -25.20 -2.96
N SER A 85 -6.46 -24.85 -1.89
CA SER A 85 -5.04 -25.18 -1.71
C SER A 85 -4.81 -26.47 -0.89
N LYS A 86 -5.88 -27.23 -0.61
CA LYS A 86 -5.83 -28.56 0.03
C LYS A 86 -5.99 -29.65 -1.02
#